data_AF-A0A954IGF8-F1
#
_entry.id   AF-A0A954IGF8-F1
#
_cell.length_a   1.000
_cell.length_b   1.000
_cell.length_c   1.000
_cell.angle_alpha   90.00
_cell.angle_beta   90.00
_cell.angle_gamma   90.00
#
_symmetry.space_group_name_H-M   'P 1'
#
loop_
_entity.id
_entity.type
_entity.pdbx_description
1 polymer ?
#
loop_
_entity_poly.entity_id
_entity_poly.type
_entity_poly.pdbx_seq_one_letter_code
_entity_poly.pdbx_strand_id
1 'polypeptide(L)'
;MPHRSSSQLRTRSWCRVLLSAVLFLSTLCSVGTVVAQEEPLIDEQAVQVTPFGRSFVLSSPVSDRSVSTLTNTLRQLQEQAMKENRQAYLILEIEPGASRFGQIIDVANQLTSPEFSSVHTVAWIPRTVTGTQVVPALLCDDIIMAPQTALGNINQDHSLLPDEHQFILSKVRNRSNRRVSMGVALAMLDSKAALYRVNRTNAAGQAETLFVSETQFNELRDKGDELEASTVKEAGVD
;
A
#
# COMPACT_ATOMS: atom_id res chain seq x y z
N MET A 1 -23.04 44.23 19.56
CA MET A 1 -21.72 44.87 19.32
C MET A 1 -20.64 43.78 19.39
N PRO A 2 -19.56 43.87 18.60
CA PRO A 2 -19.23 43.09 17.38
C PRO A 2 -18.30 41.88 17.68
N HIS A 3 -17.74 41.04 16.80
CA HIS A 3 -17.37 41.12 15.37
C HIS A 3 -16.90 39.74 14.83
N ARG A 4 -16.89 39.60 13.48
CA ARG A 4 -16.06 38.70 12.61
C ARG A 4 -16.52 37.23 12.46
N SER A 5 -16.42 36.56 11.30
CA SER A 5 -15.57 36.77 10.12
C SER A 5 -16.15 36.11 8.85
N SER A 6 -15.86 36.75 7.71
CA SER A 6 -15.69 36.26 6.33
C SER A 6 -15.95 34.78 5.96
N SER A 7 -16.73 34.56 4.91
CA SER A 7 -16.45 33.50 3.92
C SER A 7 -16.84 33.97 2.51
N GLN A 8 -15.85 33.94 1.61
CA GLN A 8 -16.02 34.24 0.20
C GLN A 8 -16.56 33.00 -0.51
N LEU A 9 -17.65 33.16 -1.24
CA LEU A 9 -18.17 32.15 -2.17
C LEU A 9 -17.69 32.47 -3.58
N ARG A 10 -16.66 31.75 -4.03
CA ARG A 10 -16.28 31.64 -5.46
C ARG A 10 -17.31 30.73 -6.13
N THR A 11 -18.31 31.33 -6.77
CA THR A 11 -19.20 30.63 -7.69
C THR A 11 -18.48 30.43 -9.03
N ARG A 12 -18.19 29.17 -9.39
CA ARG A 12 -17.68 28.78 -10.71
C ARG A 12 -18.85 28.84 -11.69
N SER A 13 -18.73 29.75 -12.64
CA SER A 13 -19.61 29.99 -13.76
C SER A 13 -19.78 28.76 -14.65
N TRP A 14 -21.01 28.25 -14.71
CA TRP A 14 -21.48 27.38 -15.78
C TRP A 14 -21.66 28.22 -17.05
N CYS A 15 -20.88 27.91 -18.09
CA CYS A 15 -20.99 28.52 -19.40
C CYS A 15 -22.30 28.05 -20.07
N ARG A 16 -23.22 29.00 -20.25
CA ARG A 16 -24.45 28.84 -21.03
C ARG A 16 -24.12 28.93 -22.52
N VAL A 17 -24.53 27.89 -23.24
CA VAL A 17 -24.85 27.91 -24.67
C VAL A 17 -26.00 28.93 -24.89
N LEU A 18 -25.93 29.75 -25.96
CA LEU A 18 -27.03 30.03 -26.91
C LEU A 18 -26.77 31.27 -27.81
N LEU A 19 -27.21 31.11 -29.07
CA LEU A 19 -27.77 32.07 -30.05
C LEU A 19 -26.89 33.02 -30.89
N SER A 20 -26.71 32.60 -32.15
CA SER A 20 -27.24 33.17 -33.41
C SER A 20 -27.27 34.69 -33.70
N ALA A 21 -26.67 34.99 -34.88
CA ALA A 21 -27.15 35.82 -36.00
C ALA A 21 -26.87 37.34 -36.03
N VAL A 22 -26.19 37.82 -37.10
CA VAL A 22 -26.78 38.46 -38.31
C VAL A 22 -25.68 39.20 -39.14
N LEU A 23 -25.83 39.07 -40.46
CA LEU A 23 -25.20 39.74 -41.62
C LEU A 23 -24.50 41.10 -41.44
N PHE A 24 -23.39 41.34 -42.18
CA PHE A 24 -23.38 42.15 -43.42
C PHE A 24 -21.98 42.37 -44.04
N LEU A 25 -21.98 42.35 -45.37
CA LEU A 25 -21.19 43.16 -46.32
C LEU A 25 -19.70 42.88 -46.61
N SER A 26 -19.48 42.62 -47.90
CA SER A 26 -18.24 42.45 -48.64
C SER A 26 -17.41 43.73 -48.80
N THR A 27 -16.10 43.62 -48.58
CA THR A 27 -15.08 44.48 -49.21
C THR A 27 -13.76 43.71 -49.37
N LEU A 28 -13.25 43.69 -50.60
CA LEU A 28 -11.96 43.13 -50.99
C LEU A 28 -10.83 43.76 -50.15
N CYS A 29 -10.06 42.92 -49.46
CA CYS A 29 -8.66 43.19 -49.13
C CYS A 29 -7.91 41.86 -49.22
N SER A 30 -6.93 41.83 -50.12
CA SER A 30 -5.94 40.76 -50.28
C SER A 30 -5.20 40.53 -48.96
N VAL A 31 -5.53 39.45 -48.25
CA VAL A 31 -4.73 38.96 -47.13
C VAL A 31 -4.31 37.55 -47.53
N GLY A 32 -3.03 37.41 -47.85
CA GLY A 32 -2.42 36.10 -48.08
C GLY A 32 -2.73 35.21 -46.89
N THR A 33 -3.46 34.13 -47.14
CA THR A 33 -3.73 33.11 -46.14
C THR A 33 -2.41 32.40 -45.89
N VAL A 34 -1.61 32.93 -44.96
CA VAL A 34 -0.60 32.13 -44.29
C VAL A 34 -1.39 31.08 -43.53
N VAL A 35 -1.49 29.89 -44.12
CA VAL A 35 -1.88 28.69 -43.40
C VAL A 35 -0.80 28.53 -42.34
N ALA A 36 -1.09 29.00 -41.13
CA ALA A 36 -0.37 28.60 -39.94
C ALA A 36 -0.59 27.08 -39.85
N GLN A 37 0.39 26.32 -40.34
CA GLN A 37 0.52 24.94 -39.94
C GLN A 37 0.70 24.99 -38.43
N GLU A 38 -0.34 24.60 -37.69
CA GLU A 38 -0.15 24.07 -36.35
C GLU A 38 0.83 22.92 -36.53
N GLU A 39 2.11 23.20 -36.26
CA GLU A 39 3.07 22.16 -35.95
C GLU A 39 2.41 21.34 -34.84
N PRO A 40 2.19 20.03 -35.04
CA PRO A 40 1.75 19.21 -33.93
C PRO A 40 2.86 19.35 -32.90
N LEU A 41 2.54 19.95 -31.76
CA LEU A 41 3.35 19.79 -30.56
C LEU A 41 3.55 18.29 -30.46
N ILE A 42 4.78 17.86 -30.70
CA ILE A 42 5.21 16.50 -30.46
C ILE A 42 4.85 16.27 -29.01
N ASP A 43 3.81 15.46 -28.80
CA ASP A 43 3.49 14.86 -27.52
C ASP A 43 4.82 14.30 -27.01
N GLU A 44 5.38 14.94 -25.99
CA GLU A 44 6.55 14.47 -25.26
C GLU A 44 6.17 13.09 -24.77
N GLN A 45 6.48 12.10 -25.60
CA GLN A 45 6.20 10.70 -25.38
C GLN A 45 6.62 10.43 -23.94
N ALA A 46 5.64 10.25 -23.05
CA ALA A 46 5.90 9.83 -21.70
C ALA A 46 6.65 8.51 -21.82
N VAL A 47 7.97 8.56 -21.71
CA VAL A 47 8.84 7.40 -21.82
C VAL A 47 8.33 6.46 -20.76
N GLN A 48 7.68 5.37 -21.18
CA GLN A 48 7.16 4.37 -20.25
C GLN A 48 8.36 3.65 -19.67
N VAL A 49 8.88 4.20 -18.58
CA VAL A 49 10.04 3.68 -17.88
C VAL A 49 9.62 2.31 -17.31
N THR A 50 10.03 1.23 -17.99
CA THR A 50 9.64 -0.13 -17.59
C THR A 50 10.30 -0.48 -16.26
N PRO A 51 9.53 -0.85 -15.22
CA PRO A 51 10.12 -1.20 -13.93
C PRO A 51 11.05 -2.41 -14.04
N PHE A 52 11.98 -2.53 -13.09
CA PHE A 52 12.87 -3.69 -13.00
C PHE A 52 12.81 -4.29 -11.60
N GLY A 53 13.29 -5.52 -11.44
CA GLY A 53 13.28 -6.14 -10.14
C GLY A 53 14.13 -7.39 -10.04
N ARG A 54 14.22 -7.91 -8.82
CA ARG A 54 14.90 -9.15 -8.49
C ARG A 54 14.04 -10.01 -7.57
N SER A 55 14.15 -11.32 -7.73
CA SER A 55 13.59 -12.28 -6.78
C SER A 55 14.62 -12.67 -5.74
N PHE A 56 14.18 -12.86 -4.50
CA PHE A 56 14.98 -13.36 -3.40
C PHE A 56 14.16 -14.37 -2.60
N VAL A 57 14.74 -15.54 -2.31
CA VAL A 57 14.09 -16.56 -1.46
C VAL A 57 14.59 -16.39 -0.03
N LEU A 58 13.68 -16.10 0.89
CA LEU A 58 13.94 -16.07 2.31
C LEU A 58 13.78 -17.47 2.89
N SER A 59 14.89 -18.18 3.01
CA SER A 59 14.93 -19.53 3.56
C SER A 59 14.59 -19.56 5.04
N SER A 60 14.10 -20.72 5.49
CA SER A 60 13.91 -21.03 6.92
C SER A 60 14.85 -22.17 7.35
N PRO A 61 15.64 -22.02 8.42
CA PRO A 61 15.77 -20.83 9.24
C PRO A 61 16.52 -19.70 8.52
N VAL A 62 16.22 -18.45 8.89
CA VAL A 62 16.95 -17.28 8.42
C VAL A 62 18.40 -17.35 8.92
N SER A 63 19.36 -17.07 8.04
CA SER A 63 20.78 -17.01 8.38
C SER A 63 21.34 -15.62 8.16
N ASP A 64 22.41 -15.26 8.87
CA ASP A 64 23.13 -13.99 8.71
C ASP A 64 23.59 -13.77 7.26
N ARG A 65 23.93 -14.86 6.58
CA ARG A 65 24.24 -14.87 5.15
C ARG A 65 23.05 -14.44 4.30
N SER A 66 21.86 -14.95 4.61
CA SER A 66 20.64 -14.59 3.89
C SER A 66 20.28 -13.13 4.13
N VAL A 67 20.39 -12.64 5.37
CA VAL A 67 20.22 -11.21 5.70
C VAL A 67 21.21 -10.35 4.93
N SER A 68 22.50 -10.68 4.94
CA SER A 68 23.54 -9.94 4.22
C SER A 68 23.28 -9.90 2.71
N THR A 69 22.83 -11.01 2.14
CA THR A 69 22.52 -11.10 0.70
C THR A 69 21.27 -10.30 0.35
N LEU A 70 20.25 -10.31 1.22
CA LEU A 70 19.05 -9.48 1.09
C LEU A 70 19.43 -7.98 1.13
N THR A 71 20.20 -7.55 2.13
CA THR A 71 20.67 -6.16 2.25
C THR A 71 21.44 -5.71 1.02
N ASN A 72 22.37 -6.54 0.51
CA ASN A 72 23.13 -6.20 -0.69
C ASN A 72 22.24 -6.12 -1.93
N THR A 73 21.22 -6.97 -2.02
CA THR A 73 20.23 -6.95 -3.10
C THR A 73 19.41 -5.66 -3.05
N LEU A 74 18.91 -5.28 -1.87
CA LEU A 74 18.17 -4.03 -1.66
C LEU A 74 19.02 -2.80 -2.04
N ARG A 75 20.28 -2.76 -1.59
CA ARG A 75 21.19 -1.66 -1.92
C ARG A 75 21.44 -1.53 -3.42
N GLN A 76 21.71 -2.64 -4.11
CA GLN A 76 21.90 -2.63 -5.56
C GLN A 76 20.65 -2.13 -6.30
N LEU A 77 19.46 -2.60 -5.88
CA LEU A 77 18.19 -2.12 -6.45
C LEU A 77 17.99 -0.63 -6.20
N GLN A 78 18.26 -0.14 -4.99
CA GLN A 78 18.14 1.27 -4.62
C GLN A 78 19.08 2.16 -5.43
N GLU A 79 20.36 1.81 -5.51
CA GLU A 79 21.36 2.56 -6.29
C GLU A 79 20.97 2.65 -7.77
N GLN A 80 20.52 1.53 -8.34
CA GLN A 80 20.09 1.49 -9.73
C GLN A 80 18.79 2.28 -9.95
N ALA A 81 17.82 2.18 -9.04
CA ALA A 81 16.55 2.91 -9.11
C ALA A 81 16.78 4.42 -9.13
N MET A 82 17.67 4.90 -8.26
CA MET A 82 18.04 6.32 -8.18
C MET A 82 18.81 6.78 -9.42
N LYS A 83 19.77 5.98 -9.90
CA LYS A 83 20.59 6.32 -11.07
C LYS A 83 19.76 6.38 -12.35
N GLU A 84 18.82 5.46 -12.52
CA GLU A 84 17.99 5.34 -13.72
C GLU A 84 16.65 6.10 -13.61
N ASN A 85 16.39 6.72 -12.45
CA ASN A 85 15.11 7.34 -12.10
C ASN A 85 13.90 6.42 -12.41
N ARG A 86 13.97 5.19 -11.90
CA ARG A 86 13.11 4.09 -12.30
C ARG A 86 12.71 3.22 -11.12
N GLN A 87 11.45 2.83 -11.05
CA GLN A 87 10.93 2.01 -9.96
C GLN A 87 11.62 0.62 -9.94
N ALA A 88 12.14 0.24 -8.77
CA ALA A 88 12.67 -1.08 -8.51
C ALA A 88 11.67 -1.92 -7.70
N TYR A 89 11.69 -3.24 -7.93
CA TYR A 89 10.91 -4.22 -7.20
C TYR A 89 11.79 -5.32 -6.61
N LEU A 90 11.53 -5.68 -5.35
CA LEU A 90 12.05 -6.90 -4.74
C LEU A 90 10.89 -7.88 -4.53
N ILE A 91 10.94 -9.02 -5.19
CA ILE A 91 10.01 -10.13 -4.95
C ILE A 91 10.64 -11.04 -3.90
N LEU A 92 10.12 -10.99 -2.68
CA LEU A 92 10.57 -11.78 -1.54
C LEU A 92 9.71 -13.04 -1.42
N GLU A 93 10.21 -14.17 -1.88
CA GLU A 93 9.56 -15.47 -1.64
C GLU A 93 9.84 -15.91 -0.21
N ILE A 94 8.80 -16.19 0.57
CA ILE A 94 8.93 -16.58 1.97
C ILE A 94 8.69 -18.08 2.09
N GLU A 95 9.72 -18.82 2.50
CA GLU A 95 9.58 -20.24 2.77
C GLU A 95 8.95 -20.47 4.16
N PRO A 96 8.01 -21.43 4.27
CA PRO A 96 7.51 -21.87 5.57
C PRO A 96 8.64 -22.43 6.45
N GLY A 97 8.49 -22.27 7.76
CA GLY A 97 9.39 -22.82 8.77
C GLY A 97 9.53 -21.88 9.96
N ALA A 98 10.45 -22.20 10.86
CA ALA A 98 10.68 -21.44 12.08
C ALA A 98 12.04 -20.76 12.05
N SER A 99 12.08 -19.49 12.45
CA SER A 99 13.32 -18.72 12.62
C SER A 99 13.34 -18.02 13.98
N ARG A 100 14.55 -17.79 14.49
CA ARG A 100 14.70 -17.05 15.75
C ARG A 100 14.24 -15.61 15.56
N PHE A 101 13.54 -15.05 16.54
CA PHE A 101 13.02 -13.69 16.43
C PHE A 101 14.10 -12.64 16.12
N GLY A 102 15.30 -12.77 16.70
CA GLY A 102 16.43 -11.88 16.38
C GLY A 102 16.78 -11.83 14.89
N GLN A 103 16.76 -12.96 14.19
CA GLN A 103 17.05 -13.00 12.74
C GLN A 103 15.92 -12.36 11.93
N ILE A 104 14.68 -12.49 12.41
CA ILE A 104 13.51 -11.87 11.81
C ILE A 104 13.53 -10.35 12.02
N ILE A 105 13.99 -9.87 13.18
CA ILE A 105 14.23 -8.45 13.43
C ILE A 105 15.22 -7.90 12.41
N ASP A 106 16.30 -8.62 12.12
CA ASP A 106 17.30 -8.16 11.16
C ASP A 106 16.67 -7.98 9.77
N VAL A 107 15.92 -8.97 9.28
CA VAL A 107 15.15 -8.87 8.02
C VAL A 107 14.15 -7.72 8.06
N ALA A 108 13.37 -7.60 9.14
CA ALA A 108 12.38 -6.55 9.33
C ALA A 108 12.99 -5.15 9.27
N ASN A 109 14.17 -4.96 9.86
CA ASN A 109 14.88 -3.70 9.83
C ASN A 109 15.37 -3.34 8.43
N GLN A 110 15.80 -4.32 7.62
CA GLN A 110 16.15 -4.07 6.22
C GLN A 110 14.91 -3.67 5.41
N LEU A 111 13.82 -4.44 5.49
CA LEU A 111 12.60 -4.19 4.70
C LEU A 111 11.90 -2.87 5.04
N THR A 112 12.10 -2.35 6.25
CA THR A 112 11.51 -1.10 6.73
C THR A 112 12.48 0.08 6.75
N SER A 113 13.71 -0.12 6.25
CA SER A 113 14.72 0.93 6.23
C SER A 113 14.33 2.04 5.23
N PRO A 114 14.37 3.33 5.63
CA PRO A 114 14.14 4.44 4.71
C PRO A 114 15.23 4.55 3.63
N GLU A 115 16.40 3.92 3.84
CA GLU A 115 17.48 3.79 2.85
C GLU A 115 16.97 3.18 1.53
N PHE A 116 16.02 2.25 1.60
CA PHE A 116 15.51 1.50 0.44
C PHE A 116 14.14 1.99 -0.03
N SER A 117 13.82 3.26 0.20
CA SER A 117 12.50 3.85 -0.12
C SER A 117 12.15 3.86 -1.61
N SER A 118 13.11 3.67 -2.52
CA SER A 118 12.87 3.54 -3.97
C SER A 118 12.66 2.08 -4.42
N VAL A 119 12.75 1.12 -3.50
CA VAL A 119 12.53 -0.31 -3.76
C VAL A 119 11.16 -0.72 -3.22
N HIS A 120 10.27 -1.12 -4.12
CA HIS A 120 8.96 -1.64 -3.76
C HIS A 120 9.06 -3.13 -3.45
N THR A 121 8.69 -3.52 -2.23
CA THR A 121 8.83 -4.89 -1.74
C THR A 121 7.53 -5.66 -1.87
N VAL A 122 7.59 -6.86 -2.44
CA VAL A 122 6.44 -7.74 -2.65
C VAL A 122 6.72 -9.08 -1.98
N ALA A 123 5.94 -9.45 -0.98
CA ALA A 123 5.99 -10.78 -0.40
C ALA A 123 5.25 -11.76 -1.33
N TRP A 124 5.95 -12.81 -1.76
CA TRP A 124 5.37 -13.94 -2.47
C TRP A 124 5.23 -15.13 -1.53
N ILE A 125 3.99 -15.63 -1.39
CA ILE A 125 3.63 -16.71 -0.47
C ILE A 125 3.16 -17.93 -1.28
N PRO A 126 4.07 -18.84 -1.66
CA PRO A 126 3.71 -20.02 -2.46
C PRO A 126 3.06 -21.14 -1.65
N ARG A 127 3.24 -21.14 -0.32
CA ARG A 127 2.71 -22.14 0.62
C ARG A 127 2.27 -21.44 1.91
N THR A 128 1.43 -22.09 2.71
CA THR A 128 1.02 -21.54 4.02
C THR A 128 2.23 -21.28 4.90
N VAL A 129 2.34 -20.06 5.42
CA VAL A 129 3.42 -19.63 6.31
C VAL A 129 2.83 -19.31 7.68
N THR A 130 3.47 -19.80 8.72
CA THR A 130 3.09 -19.60 10.12
C THR A 130 4.30 -19.15 10.93
N GLY A 131 4.09 -18.82 12.20
CA GLY A 131 5.17 -18.44 13.10
C GLY A 131 5.83 -17.12 12.72
N THR A 132 7.07 -16.94 13.15
CA THR A 132 7.78 -15.66 12.94
C THR A 132 8.11 -15.37 11.48
N GLN A 133 8.06 -16.38 10.59
CA GLN A 133 8.21 -16.19 9.16
C GLN A 133 7.07 -15.40 8.50
N VAL A 134 5.94 -15.23 9.19
CA VAL A 134 4.87 -14.33 8.73
C VAL A 134 5.31 -12.87 8.79
N VAL A 135 6.18 -12.49 9.72
CA VAL A 135 6.53 -11.09 9.99
C VAL A 135 7.12 -10.38 8.76
N PRO A 136 8.12 -10.93 8.04
CA PRO A 136 8.62 -10.31 6.80
C PRO A 136 7.51 -10.02 5.78
N ALA A 137 6.50 -10.89 5.66
CA ALA A 137 5.39 -10.69 4.73
C ALA A 137 4.58 -9.44 5.09
N LEU A 138 4.29 -9.24 6.38
CA LEU A 138 3.53 -8.09 6.88
C LEU A 138 4.26 -6.75 6.70
N LEU A 139 5.58 -6.80 6.52
CA LEU A 139 6.42 -5.61 6.37
C LEU A 139 6.69 -5.22 4.92
N CYS A 140 6.35 -6.09 3.96
CA CYS A 140 6.38 -5.77 2.54
C CYS A 140 5.27 -4.78 2.15
N ASP A 141 5.49 -4.03 1.06
CA ASP A 141 4.52 -3.07 0.52
C ASP A 141 3.29 -3.77 -0.04
N ASP A 142 3.49 -4.92 -0.68
CA ASP A 142 2.44 -5.80 -1.18
C ASP A 142 2.65 -7.26 -0.74
N ILE A 143 1.55 -8.01 -0.69
CA ILE A 143 1.55 -9.45 -0.45
C ILE A 143 0.76 -10.12 -1.57
N ILE A 144 1.38 -11.11 -2.21
CA ILE A 144 0.79 -11.96 -3.25
C ILE A 144 0.88 -13.39 -2.75
N MET A 145 -0.24 -14.11 -2.83
CA MET A 145 -0.37 -15.46 -2.28
C MET A 145 -0.82 -16.42 -3.38
N ALA A 146 -0.27 -17.63 -3.40
CA ALA A 146 -0.79 -18.69 -4.23
C ALA A 146 -2.22 -19.09 -3.77
N PRO A 147 -3.07 -19.63 -4.67
CA PRO A 147 -4.39 -20.10 -4.29
C PRO A 147 -4.32 -21.11 -3.14
N GLN A 148 -5.29 -21.06 -2.22
CA GLN A 148 -5.40 -21.99 -1.07
C GLN A 148 -4.23 -21.93 -0.07
N THR A 149 -3.45 -20.86 -0.06
CA THR A 149 -2.42 -20.62 0.97
C THR A 149 -2.92 -19.62 2.01
N ALA A 150 -2.35 -19.69 3.22
CA ALA A 150 -2.70 -18.80 4.32
C ALA A 150 -1.45 -18.21 4.99
N LEU A 151 -1.62 -17.09 5.68
CA LEU A 151 -0.68 -16.60 6.68
C LEU A 151 -1.31 -16.87 8.06
N GLY A 152 -0.60 -17.59 8.91
CA GLY A 152 -1.12 -18.03 10.21
C GLY A 152 -0.63 -17.20 11.40
N ASN A 153 -0.81 -17.77 12.59
CA ASN A 153 -0.42 -17.16 13.86
C ASN A 153 1.10 -16.98 13.95
N ILE A 154 1.55 -15.77 14.31
CA ILE A 154 2.98 -15.42 14.44
C ILE A 154 3.62 -16.12 15.65
N ASN A 155 2.84 -16.38 16.69
CA ASN A 155 3.27 -17.04 17.92
C ASN A 155 3.24 -18.58 17.86
N GLN A 156 3.03 -19.16 16.68
CA GLN A 156 2.90 -20.62 16.52
C GLN A 156 4.18 -21.38 16.91
N ASP A 157 5.36 -20.86 16.55
CA ASP A 157 6.63 -21.55 16.79
C ASP A 157 7.20 -21.28 18.19
N HIS A 158 6.91 -20.11 18.75
CA HIS A 158 7.27 -19.70 20.11
C HIS A 158 6.40 -18.54 20.55
N SER A 159 6.18 -18.43 21.87
CA SER A 159 5.55 -17.24 22.44
C SER A 159 6.54 -16.08 22.39
N LEU A 160 6.23 -15.06 21.61
CA LEU A 160 6.96 -13.80 21.62
C LEU A 160 6.75 -13.06 22.96
N LEU A 161 7.74 -12.27 23.33
CA LEU A 161 7.70 -11.39 24.50
C LEU A 161 6.88 -10.11 24.20
N PRO A 162 6.38 -9.40 25.23
CA PRO A 162 5.58 -8.19 25.02
C PRO A 162 6.30 -7.07 24.24
N ASP A 163 7.61 -6.92 24.40
CA ASP A 163 8.44 -5.97 23.64
C ASP A 163 8.60 -6.39 22.17
N GLU A 164 8.69 -7.69 21.91
CA GLU A 164 8.73 -8.26 20.56
C GLU A 164 7.39 -8.03 19.82
N HIS A 165 6.25 -8.18 20.51
CA HIS A 165 4.93 -7.80 19.98
C HIS A 165 4.90 -6.31 19.61
N GLN A 166 5.34 -5.45 20.53
CA GLN A 166 5.34 -4.01 20.32
C GLN A 166 6.25 -3.60 19.16
N PHE A 167 7.38 -4.27 18.99
CA PHE A 167 8.27 -4.08 17.85
C PHE A 167 7.52 -4.34 16.54
N ILE A 168 6.87 -5.50 16.39
CA ILE A 168 6.13 -5.85 15.15
C ILE A 168 5.03 -4.83 14.88
N LEU A 169 4.20 -4.52 15.88
CA LEU A 169 3.11 -3.54 15.73
C LEU A 169 3.63 -2.15 15.36
N SER A 170 4.76 -1.72 15.93
CA SER A 170 5.37 -0.43 15.59
C SER A 170 5.84 -0.39 14.13
N LYS A 171 6.38 -1.50 13.62
CA LYS A 171 6.83 -1.64 12.24
C LYS A 171 5.65 -1.64 11.27
N VAL A 172 4.61 -2.43 11.54
CA VAL A 172 3.38 -2.45 10.73
C VAL A 172 2.71 -1.08 10.68
N ARG A 173 2.66 -0.35 11.81
CA ARG A 173 2.05 0.99 11.89
C ARG A 173 2.68 1.99 10.94
N ASN A 174 3.99 1.90 10.78
CA ASN A 174 4.78 2.85 10.00
C ASN A 174 4.84 2.47 8.51
N ARG A 175 4.09 1.46 8.07
CA ARG A 175 4.07 0.99 6.68
C ARG A 175 2.78 1.37 5.97
N SER A 176 2.88 1.45 4.65
CA SER A 176 1.80 1.90 3.76
C SER A 176 1.00 0.74 3.14
N ASN A 177 1.22 -0.50 3.59
CA ASN A 177 0.53 -1.67 3.05
C ASN A 177 -0.96 -1.66 3.44
N ARG A 178 -1.82 -1.31 2.47
CA ARG A 178 -3.28 -1.19 2.69
C ARG A 178 -3.96 -2.53 2.99
N ARG A 179 -3.34 -3.67 2.66
CA ARG A 179 -3.90 -5.01 2.93
C ARG A 179 -3.62 -5.49 4.35
N VAL A 180 -2.64 -4.90 5.03
CA VAL A 180 -2.26 -5.27 6.40
C VAL A 180 -2.65 -4.14 7.35
N SER A 181 -3.85 -4.22 7.91
CA SER A 181 -4.27 -3.28 8.96
C SER A 181 -3.62 -3.63 10.30
N MET A 182 -3.59 -2.66 11.22
CA MET A 182 -3.16 -2.91 12.60
C MET A 182 -3.99 -4.01 13.27
N GLY A 183 -5.29 -4.09 12.97
CA GLY A 183 -6.18 -5.13 13.48
C GLY A 183 -5.76 -6.53 12.99
N VAL A 184 -5.38 -6.66 11.72
CA VAL A 184 -4.87 -7.92 11.16
C VAL A 184 -3.59 -8.35 11.88
N ALA A 185 -2.61 -7.44 12.00
CA ALA A 185 -1.35 -7.76 12.68
C ALA A 185 -1.58 -8.14 14.16
N LEU A 186 -2.46 -7.45 14.87
CA LEU A 186 -2.84 -7.79 16.24
C LEU A 186 -3.49 -9.19 16.31
N ALA A 187 -4.43 -9.49 15.42
CA ALA A 187 -5.11 -10.78 15.38
C ALA A 187 -4.17 -11.94 15.00
N MET A 188 -3.06 -11.67 14.32
CA MET A 188 -2.03 -12.67 14.03
C MET A 188 -1.03 -12.85 15.18
N LEU A 189 -0.84 -11.83 16.03
CA LEU A 189 0.00 -11.90 17.22
C LEU A 189 -0.76 -12.48 18.43
N ASP A 190 -2.04 -12.16 18.58
CA ASP A 190 -2.85 -12.59 19.71
C ASP A 190 -3.99 -13.49 19.22
N SER A 191 -3.97 -14.76 19.64
CA SER A 191 -5.05 -15.69 19.34
C SER A 191 -6.40 -15.25 19.93
N LYS A 192 -6.37 -14.47 21.02
CA LYS A 192 -7.55 -13.96 21.70
C LYS A 192 -8.12 -12.70 21.06
N ALA A 193 -7.39 -12.04 20.15
CA ALA A 193 -7.89 -10.85 19.49
C ALA A 193 -8.91 -11.23 18.39
N ALA A 194 -10.11 -10.68 18.50
CA ALA A 194 -11.13 -10.79 17.46
C ALA A 194 -10.84 -9.84 16.29
N LEU A 195 -11.15 -10.31 15.08
CA LEU A 195 -11.00 -9.55 13.84
C LEU A 195 -12.32 -9.53 13.08
N TYR A 196 -12.77 -8.34 12.70
CA TYR A 196 -14.00 -8.13 11.95
C TYR A 196 -13.68 -7.61 10.56
N ARG A 197 -14.34 -8.16 9.54
CA ARG A 197 -14.37 -7.60 8.19
C ARG A 197 -15.59 -6.73 8.07
N VAL A 198 -15.38 -5.47 7.69
CA VAL A 198 -16.40 -4.45 7.58
C VAL A 198 -16.40 -3.94 6.15
N ASN A 199 -17.53 -4.06 5.45
CA ASN A 199 -17.72 -3.42 4.16
C ASN A 199 -18.40 -2.06 4.38
N ARG A 200 -17.79 -1.01 3.82
CA ARG A 200 -18.28 0.37 3.89
C ARG A 200 -18.26 1.00 2.51
N THR A 201 -19.17 1.93 2.25
CA THR A 201 -19.04 2.85 1.10
C THR A 201 -18.29 4.10 1.53
N ASN A 202 -17.17 4.40 0.87
CA ASN A 202 -16.39 5.61 1.16
C ASN A 202 -17.11 6.89 0.69
N ALA A 203 -16.58 8.06 1.04
CA ALA A 203 -17.16 9.34 0.65
C ALA A 203 -17.25 9.56 -0.88
N ALA A 204 -16.50 8.79 -1.66
CA ALA A 204 -16.53 8.81 -3.14
C ALA A 204 -17.52 7.78 -3.74
N GLY A 205 -18.34 7.12 -2.91
CA GLY A 205 -19.33 6.15 -3.38
C GLY A 205 -18.75 4.78 -3.73
N GLN A 206 -17.49 4.48 -3.37
CA GLN A 206 -16.83 3.21 -3.67
C GLN A 206 -16.89 2.28 -2.46
N ALA A 207 -17.14 0.99 -2.71
CA ALA A 207 -17.05 -0.03 -1.68
C ALA A 207 -15.60 -0.22 -1.21
N GLU A 208 -15.40 -0.21 0.10
CA GLU A 208 -14.14 -0.41 0.79
C GLU A 208 -14.32 -1.49 1.86
N THR A 209 -13.49 -2.53 1.80
CA THR A 209 -13.43 -3.58 2.81
C THR A 209 -12.31 -3.26 3.79
N LEU A 210 -12.65 -3.18 5.07
CA LEU A 210 -11.73 -2.92 6.16
C LEU A 210 -11.66 -4.13 7.10
N PHE A 211 -10.49 -4.40 7.65
CA PHE A 211 -10.29 -5.38 8.71
C PHE A 211 -9.94 -4.64 9.99
N VAL A 212 -10.80 -4.75 11.00
CA VAL A 212 -10.75 -3.92 12.21
C VAL A 212 -10.77 -4.78 13.47
N SER A 213 -10.12 -4.29 14.53
CA SER A 213 -10.19 -4.92 15.85
C SER A 213 -11.59 -4.76 16.47
N GLU A 214 -11.87 -5.51 17.54
CA GLU A 214 -13.12 -5.38 18.29
C GLU A 214 -13.40 -3.95 18.76
N THR A 215 -12.40 -3.26 19.31
CA THR A 215 -12.54 -1.87 19.75
C THR A 215 -12.94 -0.96 18.59
N GLN A 216 -12.26 -1.08 17.46
CA GLN A 216 -12.55 -0.29 16.26
C GLN A 216 -13.93 -0.64 15.67
N PHE A 217 -14.33 -1.90 15.71
CA PHE A 217 -15.65 -2.34 15.28
C PHE A 217 -16.75 -1.70 16.13
N ASN A 218 -16.60 -1.71 17.46
CA ASN A 218 -17.53 -1.06 18.38
C ASN A 218 -17.60 0.46 18.13
N GLU A 219 -16.46 1.13 17.93
CA GLU A 219 -16.44 2.56 17.59
C GLU A 219 -17.15 2.90 16.26
N LEU A 220 -17.02 2.04 15.24
CA LEU A 220 -17.70 2.23 13.96
C LEU A 220 -19.20 2.01 14.09
N ARG A 221 -19.62 1.00 14.85
CA ARG A 221 -21.03 0.73 15.16
C ARG A 221 -21.67 1.90 15.91
N ASP A 222 -20.98 2.45 16.91
CA ASP A 222 -21.49 3.55 17.73
C ASP A 222 -21.60 4.87 16.94
N LYS A 223 -20.84 5.02 15.85
CA LYS A 223 -20.95 6.15 14.90
C LYS A 223 -22.15 6.05 13.95
N GLY A 224 -22.88 4.93 13.96
CA GLY A 224 -24.08 4.74 13.15
C GLY A 224 -23.82 4.57 11.65
N ASP A 225 -22.59 4.17 11.28
CA ASP A 225 -22.32 3.77 9.90
C ASP A 225 -23.17 2.51 9.58
N GLU A 226 -23.75 2.44 8.37
CA GLU A 226 -24.40 1.22 7.90
C GLU A 226 -23.29 0.22 7.53
N LEU A 227 -23.03 -0.72 8.43
CA LEU A 227 -21.94 -1.68 8.33
C LEU A 227 -22.48 -3.06 8.01
N GLU A 228 -22.08 -3.61 6.86
CA GLU A 228 -22.18 -5.05 6.64
C GLU A 228 -20.90 -5.68 7.19
N ALA A 229 -21.01 -6.30 8.36
CA ALA A 229 -19.88 -6.86 9.09
C ALA A 229 -19.98 -8.38 9.20
N SER A 230 -18.84 -9.05 9.03
CA SER A 230 -18.69 -10.48 9.27
C SER A 230 -17.48 -10.72 10.15
N THR A 231 -17.61 -11.56 11.18
CA THR A 231 -16.44 -11.99 11.96
C THR A 231 -15.50 -12.78 11.06
N VAL A 232 -14.24 -12.36 11.02
CA VAL A 232 -13.17 -13.09 10.31
C VAL A 232 -12.47 -14.04 11.27
N LYS A 233 -12.31 -13.61 12.52
CA LYS A 233 -11.73 -14.42 13.60
C LYS A 233 -12.46 -14.12 14.90
N GLU A 234 -13.00 -15.18 15.50
CA GLU A 234 -13.54 -15.14 16.86
C GLU A 234 -12.39 -15.11 17.87
N ALA A 235 -12.61 -14.46 19.01
CA ALA A 235 -11.62 -14.44 20.08
C ALA A 235 -11.30 -15.88 20.56
N GLY A 236 -10.03 -16.29 20.46
CA GLY A 236 -9.55 -17.56 21.01
C GLY A 236 -9.73 -18.78 20.10
N VAL A 237 -9.97 -18.59 18.80
CA VAL A 237 -9.99 -19.68 17.80
C VAL A 237 -8.80 -19.51 16.84
N ASP A 238 -8.01 -20.58 16.68
CA ASP A 238 -6.87 -20.65 15.74
C ASP A 238 -7.32 -21.09 14.34
#